data_AF-A0A166A5I3-F1
#
_entry.id   AF-A0A166A5I3-F1
#
_cell.length_a   1.000
_cell.length_b   1.000
_cell.length_c   1.000
_cell.angle_alpha   90.00
_cell.angle_beta   90.00
_cell.angle_gamma   90.00
#
_symmetry.space_group_name_H-M   'P 1'
#
loop_
_entity.id
_entity.type
_entity.pdbx_description
1 polymer ?
#
loop_
_entity_poly.entity_id
_entity_poly.type
_entity_poly.pdbx_seq_one_letter_code
_entity_poly.pdbx_strand_id
1 'polypeptide(L)'
;MKSFISLIVSSVIAQAAAHYTFPSLIVGSTITSDWEYVRETNNFNTQAPVTDVTSIDLRCYDSATNPTAQTYVSAPAGSTIGLQSDGTIYHPGVVNIYMAKAPDGTEVSSWAGDGDVWFKVYQISAVTNGGESISWPAQNLPGVSFPLPTALPSGQYLVRIEAIALHVAQSYGGAQFYISCGQVEVTNGGSGTPGPLVAIPGVYTGYEPGILININYPIPANYTQPGPPVWTGE
;
A
#
# COMPACT_ATOMS: atom_id res chain seq x y z
N MET A 1 34.72 54.01 -16.55
CA MET A 1 33.29 53.81 -16.21
C MET A 1 33.07 52.32 -16.00
N LYS A 2 32.20 51.99 -15.04
CA LYS A 2 32.18 50.75 -14.24
C LYS A 2 31.75 49.51 -15.06
N SER A 3 32.50 48.41 -14.93
CA SER A 3 32.17 47.10 -15.49
C SER A 3 31.11 46.42 -14.61
N PHE A 4 29.98 46.03 -15.19
CA PHE A 4 28.92 45.30 -14.48
C PHE A 4 29.13 43.79 -14.66
N ILE A 5 29.49 43.11 -13.58
CA ILE A 5 29.48 41.65 -13.48
C ILE A 5 28.03 41.23 -13.29
N SER A 6 27.46 40.54 -14.28
CA SER A 6 26.12 39.97 -14.20
C SER A 6 26.21 38.63 -13.46
N LEU A 7 25.68 38.59 -12.24
CA LEU A 7 25.62 37.38 -11.41
C LEU A 7 24.38 36.56 -11.84
N ILE A 8 24.58 35.44 -12.52
CA ILE A 8 23.49 34.50 -12.84
C ILE A 8 23.24 33.66 -11.58
N VAL A 9 22.13 33.94 -10.90
CA VAL A 9 21.65 33.12 -9.78
C VAL A 9 20.78 32.00 -10.37
N SER A 10 21.32 30.79 -10.48
CA SER A 10 20.54 29.60 -10.81
C SER A 10 19.71 29.20 -9.59
N SER A 11 18.40 29.50 -9.61
CA SER A 11 17.45 29.00 -8.63
C SER A 11 17.25 27.49 -8.85
N VAL A 12 17.67 26.68 -7.88
CA VAL A 12 17.35 25.25 -7.83
C VAL A 12 15.94 25.15 -7.27
N ILE A 13 14.96 24.89 -8.13
CA ILE A 13 13.58 24.62 -7.69
C ILE A 13 13.61 23.22 -7.09
N ALA A 14 13.55 23.13 -5.76
CA ALA A 14 13.24 21.87 -5.09
C ALA A 14 11.82 21.47 -5.47
N GLN A 15 11.68 20.49 -6.35
CA GLN A 15 10.40 19.84 -6.58
C GLN A 15 10.10 19.03 -5.32
N ALA A 16 9.28 19.57 -4.42
CA ALA A 16 8.62 18.73 -3.43
C ALA A 16 7.67 17.84 -4.23
N ALA A 17 8.08 16.58 -4.46
CA ALA A 17 7.13 15.56 -4.87
C ALA A 17 6.10 15.53 -3.75
N ALA A 18 4.89 15.99 -4.06
CA ALA A 18 3.80 15.81 -3.14
C ALA A 18 3.64 14.30 -3.03
N HIS A 19 3.33 13.57 -4.10
CA HIS A 19 2.85 12.20 -4.00
C HIS A 19 3.95 11.12 -3.94
N TYR A 20 3.57 9.84 -3.87
CA TYR A 20 4.50 8.70 -3.79
C TYR A 20 3.93 7.46 -4.48
N THR A 21 4.83 6.53 -4.81
CA THR A 21 4.53 5.16 -5.21
C THR A 21 5.17 4.16 -4.23
N PHE A 22 4.89 2.87 -4.43
CA PHE A 22 5.52 1.77 -3.71
C PHE A 22 6.19 0.81 -4.69
N PRO A 23 7.33 1.20 -5.30
CA PRO A 23 7.89 0.48 -6.45
C PRO A 23 8.67 -0.78 -6.10
N SER A 24 9.10 -0.94 -4.84
CA SER A 24 10.13 -1.91 -4.49
C SER A 24 9.67 -2.85 -3.38
N LEU A 25 9.99 -4.15 -3.50
CA LEU A 25 9.80 -5.11 -2.42
C LEU A 25 10.96 -5.01 -1.42
N ILE A 26 10.65 -5.24 -0.15
CA ILE A 26 11.62 -5.47 0.92
C ILE A 26 11.58 -6.97 1.23
N VAL A 27 12.73 -7.64 1.21
CA VAL A 27 12.88 -9.04 1.61
C VAL A 27 14.06 -9.17 2.55
N GLY A 28 13.77 -9.41 3.84
CA GLY A 28 14.78 -9.31 4.90
C GLY A 28 15.35 -7.89 4.98
N SER A 29 16.66 -7.75 4.71
CA SER A 29 17.35 -6.46 4.67
C SER A 29 17.53 -5.89 3.26
N THR A 30 17.08 -6.61 2.23
CA THR A 30 17.27 -6.23 0.83
C THR A 30 16.07 -5.47 0.32
N ILE A 31 16.31 -4.33 -0.32
CA ILE A 31 15.33 -3.58 -1.11
C ILE A 31 15.61 -3.91 -2.57
N THR A 32 14.60 -4.39 -3.30
CA THR A 32 14.73 -4.78 -4.71
C THR A 32 14.79 -3.55 -5.61
N SER A 33 15.04 -3.75 -6.91
CA SER A 33 14.93 -2.64 -7.86
C SER A 33 13.47 -2.24 -8.05
N ASP A 34 13.23 -0.99 -8.44
CA ASP A 34 11.89 -0.50 -8.74
C ASP A 34 11.23 -1.37 -9.81
N TRP A 35 10.00 -1.80 -9.51
CA TRP A 35 9.13 -2.59 -10.36
C TRP A 35 9.69 -3.98 -10.76
N GLU A 36 10.73 -4.46 -10.09
CA GLU A 36 11.33 -5.78 -10.38
C GLU A 36 10.37 -6.92 -10.01
N TYR A 37 9.81 -6.85 -8.80
CA TYR A 37 8.84 -7.81 -8.25
C TYR A 37 7.51 -7.17 -7.85
N VAL A 38 7.38 -5.86 -8.07
CA VAL A 38 6.14 -5.11 -7.87
C VAL A 38 5.59 -4.78 -9.25
N ARG A 39 4.29 -4.98 -9.44
CA ARG A 39 3.62 -4.59 -10.68
C ARG A 39 3.69 -3.08 -10.84
N GLU A 40 4.27 -2.64 -11.95
CA GLU A 40 4.34 -1.22 -12.28
C GLU A 40 2.92 -0.62 -12.31
N THR A 41 2.71 0.43 -11.55
CA THR A 41 1.39 1.03 -11.36
C THR A 41 1.12 2.10 -12.42
N ASN A 42 -0.15 2.35 -12.73
CA ASN A 42 -0.61 3.36 -13.69
C ASN A 42 -0.08 4.77 -13.33
N ASN A 43 0.22 5.01 -12.06
CA ASN A 43 0.76 6.26 -11.55
C ASN A 43 2.30 6.30 -11.43
N PHE A 44 3.06 5.36 -12.00
CA PHE A 44 4.52 5.32 -11.84
C PHE A 44 5.22 6.67 -12.13
N ASN A 45 4.69 7.45 -13.08
CA ASN A 45 5.18 8.80 -13.38
C ASN A 45 4.44 9.90 -12.62
N THR A 46 3.11 9.82 -12.53
CA THR A 46 2.27 10.92 -12.03
C THR A 46 2.14 10.93 -10.51
N GLN A 47 2.36 9.76 -9.89
CA GLN A 47 2.13 9.44 -8.49
C GLN A 47 0.69 9.76 -8.03
N ALA A 48 -0.25 9.95 -8.95
CA ALA A 48 -1.65 10.20 -8.64
C ALA A 48 -2.27 9.04 -7.83
N PRO A 49 -3.22 9.30 -6.92
CA PRO A 49 -3.88 8.25 -6.16
C PRO A 49 -5.06 7.64 -6.94
N VAL A 50 -5.49 6.45 -6.54
CA VAL A 50 -6.85 5.96 -6.81
C VAL A 50 -7.81 6.63 -5.83
N THR A 51 -8.98 7.09 -6.30
CA THR A 51 -10.02 7.69 -5.43
C THR A 51 -11.36 6.98 -5.55
N ASP A 52 -11.59 6.25 -6.65
CA ASP A 52 -12.79 5.43 -6.86
C ASP A 52 -12.57 4.02 -6.32
N VAL A 53 -13.22 3.71 -5.19
CA VAL A 53 -13.14 2.41 -4.53
C VAL A 53 -13.84 1.28 -5.29
N THR A 54 -14.63 1.61 -6.31
CA THR A 54 -15.30 0.62 -7.17
C THR A 54 -14.47 0.26 -8.41
N SER A 55 -13.40 1.02 -8.68
CA SER A 55 -12.51 0.79 -9.81
C SER A 55 -11.70 -0.49 -9.65
N ILE A 56 -11.45 -1.19 -10.75
CA ILE A 56 -10.52 -2.33 -10.79
C ILE A 56 -9.10 -1.94 -10.32
N ASP A 57 -8.72 -0.67 -10.56
CA ASP A 57 -7.44 -0.11 -10.14
C ASP A 57 -7.28 -0.05 -8.62
N LEU A 58 -8.36 -0.16 -7.83
CA LEU A 58 -8.24 -0.28 -6.38
C LEU A 58 -7.43 -1.54 -5.99
N ARG A 59 -7.39 -2.58 -6.83
CA ARG A 59 -6.67 -3.82 -6.54
C ARG A 59 -5.15 -3.64 -6.58
N CYS A 60 -4.59 -3.46 -7.77
CA CYS A 60 -3.14 -3.38 -7.96
C CYS A 60 -2.70 -2.13 -8.73
N TYR A 61 -3.67 -1.27 -9.10
CA TYR A 61 -3.47 -0.05 -9.86
C TYR A 61 -2.63 -0.23 -11.14
N ASP A 62 -2.81 -1.34 -11.85
CA ASP A 62 -1.98 -1.81 -12.96
C ASP A 62 -2.78 -2.01 -14.26
N SER A 63 -4.01 -1.50 -14.36
CA SER A 63 -4.88 -1.77 -15.52
C SER A 63 -4.36 -1.16 -16.84
N ALA A 64 -3.47 -0.17 -16.80
CA ALA A 64 -2.94 0.54 -17.95
C ALA A 64 -1.49 0.18 -18.29
N THR A 65 -0.75 -0.45 -17.37
CA THR A 65 0.66 -0.82 -17.55
C THR A 65 0.84 -2.21 -18.14
N ASN A 66 -0.21 -3.05 -18.14
CA ASN A 66 -0.22 -4.44 -18.58
C ASN A 66 0.80 -5.28 -17.77
N PRO A 67 0.37 -6.13 -16.83
CA PRO A 67 1.11 -6.52 -15.62
C PRO A 67 2.54 -7.01 -15.88
N THR A 68 3.49 -6.09 -15.91
CA THR A 68 4.93 -6.36 -16.05
C THR A 68 5.57 -6.43 -14.67
N ALA A 69 5.32 -7.51 -13.94
CA ALA A 69 6.26 -8.01 -12.94
C ALA A 69 6.67 -9.42 -13.39
N GLN A 70 7.90 -9.56 -13.88
CA GLN A 70 8.33 -10.76 -14.63
C GLN A 70 8.44 -12.02 -13.77
N THR A 71 8.41 -11.90 -12.44
CA THR A 71 8.83 -12.94 -11.52
C THR A 71 8.32 -12.66 -10.10
N TYR A 72 8.54 -13.59 -9.19
CA TYR A 72 8.34 -13.48 -7.74
C TYR A 72 9.68 -13.58 -7.02
N VAL A 73 9.73 -13.12 -5.78
CA VAL A 73 10.89 -13.32 -4.89
C VAL A 73 10.53 -14.30 -3.77
N SER A 74 11.40 -15.28 -3.52
CA SER A 74 11.16 -16.26 -2.46
C SER A 74 11.38 -15.65 -1.07
N ALA A 75 10.44 -15.88 -0.16
CA ALA A 75 10.52 -15.48 1.24
C ALA A 75 9.99 -16.60 2.14
N PRO A 76 10.73 -17.08 3.15
CA PRO A 76 10.19 -18.09 4.06
C PRO A 76 9.12 -17.47 4.98
N ALA A 77 8.08 -18.24 5.32
CA ALA A 77 7.13 -17.84 6.34
C ALA A 77 7.86 -17.50 7.66
N GLY A 78 7.39 -16.48 8.39
CA GLY A 78 8.08 -15.92 9.55
C GLY A 78 9.19 -14.92 9.24
N SER A 79 9.67 -14.83 7.99
CA SER A 79 10.61 -13.76 7.60
C SER A 79 9.91 -12.42 7.44
N THR A 80 10.69 -11.35 7.53
CA THR A 80 10.21 -9.99 7.27
C THR A 80 10.20 -9.72 5.77
N ILE A 81 9.05 -9.26 5.27
CA ILE A 81 8.94 -8.66 3.93
C ILE A 81 8.32 -7.26 4.04
N GLY A 82 8.20 -6.54 2.94
CA GLY A 82 7.55 -5.23 2.93
C GLY A 82 7.48 -4.60 1.55
N LEU A 83 6.96 -3.38 1.50
CA LEU A 83 6.98 -2.53 0.31
C LEU A 83 7.62 -1.18 0.67
N GLN A 84 8.60 -0.81 -0.14
CA GLN A 84 9.37 0.43 -0.04
C GLN A 84 8.73 1.50 -0.93
N SER A 85 8.59 2.71 -0.41
CA SER A 85 8.16 3.88 -1.17
C SER A 85 9.33 4.52 -1.93
N ASP A 86 9.05 5.17 -3.06
CA ASP A 86 9.99 6.05 -3.78
C ASP A 86 10.33 7.34 -3.02
N GLY A 87 9.73 7.55 -1.85
CA GLY A 87 10.05 8.61 -0.91
C GLY A 87 9.63 8.21 0.51
N THR A 88 8.64 8.92 1.05
CA THR A 88 8.02 8.57 2.33
C THR A 88 6.52 8.72 2.23
N ILE A 89 5.80 7.97 3.06
CA ILE A 89 4.34 8.10 3.22
C ILE A 89 4.05 9.42 3.94
N TYR A 90 4.02 10.55 3.23
CA TYR A 90 3.94 11.88 3.85
C TYR A 90 2.52 12.31 4.23
N HIS A 91 1.48 11.73 3.61
CA HIS A 91 0.12 12.10 3.91
C HIS A 91 -0.35 11.55 5.27
N PRO A 92 -1.17 12.30 6.02
CA PRO A 92 -1.85 11.76 7.18
C PRO A 92 -2.81 10.66 6.73
N GLY A 93 -2.64 9.46 7.27
CA GLY A 93 -3.35 8.29 6.80
C GLY A 93 -2.95 7.00 7.50
N VAL A 94 -3.58 5.93 7.05
CA VAL A 94 -3.37 4.57 7.57
C VAL A 94 -2.84 3.65 6.48
N VAL A 95 -2.29 2.52 6.89
CA VAL A 95 -1.85 1.47 5.96
C VAL A 95 -2.60 0.19 6.24
N ASN A 96 -3.02 -0.50 5.18
CA ASN A 96 -3.33 -1.92 5.25
C ASN A 96 -2.38 -2.69 4.31
N ILE A 97 -2.06 -3.91 4.67
CA ILE A 97 -1.41 -4.87 3.77
C ILE A 97 -2.29 -6.10 3.67
N TYR A 98 -2.58 -6.48 2.43
CA TYR A 98 -3.32 -7.69 2.10
C TYR A 98 -2.44 -8.68 1.38
N MET A 99 -2.76 -9.95 1.53
CA MET A 99 -2.19 -11.02 0.71
C MET A 99 -3.30 -11.82 0.05
N ALA A 100 -2.99 -12.42 -1.09
CA ALA A 100 -3.87 -13.34 -1.79
C ALA A 100 -3.04 -14.48 -2.40
N LYS A 101 -3.39 -15.74 -2.11
CA LYS A 101 -2.68 -16.91 -2.65
C LYS A 101 -3.12 -17.17 -4.08
N ALA A 102 -2.19 -17.29 -5.01
CA ALA A 102 -2.50 -17.78 -6.34
C ALA A 102 -3.07 -19.21 -6.27
N PRO A 103 -4.08 -19.57 -7.08
CA PRO A 103 -4.58 -20.94 -7.15
C PRO A 103 -3.45 -21.91 -7.53
N ASP A 104 -3.53 -23.14 -7.04
CA ASP A 104 -2.52 -24.16 -7.34
C ASP A 104 -2.40 -24.36 -8.86
N GLY A 105 -1.17 -24.39 -9.36
CA GLY A 105 -0.88 -24.48 -10.80
C GLY A 105 -1.03 -23.16 -11.58
N THR A 106 -1.28 -22.04 -10.89
CA THR A 106 -1.31 -20.70 -11.49
C THR A 106 -0.09 -19.90 -11.06
N GLU A 107 0.66 -19.37 -12.03
CA GLU A 107 1.75 -18.42 -11.75
C GLU A 107 1.18 -17.07 -11.34
N VAL A 108 1.65 -16.53 -10.21
CA VAL A 108 1.18 -15.26 -9.64
C VAL A 108 1.41 -14.08 -10.59
N SER A 109 2.45 -14.14 -11.43
CA SER A 109 2.73 -13.16 -12.47
C SER A 109 1.63 -13.04 -13.52
N SER A 110 0.82 -14.10 -13.70
CA SER A 110 -0.31 -14.15 -14.63
C SER A 110 -1.68 -14.05 -13.96
N TRP A 111 -1.72 -14.00 -12.63
CA TRP A 111 -2.96 -14.06 -11.86
C TRP A 111 -3.37 -12.69 -11.32
N ALA A 112 -4.56 -12.22 -11.67
CA ALA A 112 -4.99 -10.87 -11.31
C ALA A 112 -5.55 -10.74 -9.88
N GLY A 113 -5.81 -11.83 -9.15
CA GLY A 113 -6.37 -11.77 -7.80
C GLY A 113 -7.87 -11.41 -7.76
N ASP A 114 -8.65 -11.88 -8.73
CA ASP A 114 -10.11 -11.70 -8.76
C ASP A 114 -10.84 -12.54 -7.71
N GLY A 115 -12.00 -12.03 -7.26
CA GLY A 115 -12.87 -12.71 -6.30
C GLY A 115 -12.48 -12.51 -4.84
N ASP A 116 -13.15 -13.23 -3.94
CA ASP A 116 -12.92 -13.17 -2.49
C ASP A 116 -11.67 -13.96 -2.10
N VAL A 117 -10.49 -13.41 -2.40
CA VAL A 117 -9.19 -14.08 -2.23
C VAL A 117 -8.22 -13.31 -1.35
N TRP A 118 -8.54 -12.06 -1.01
CA TRP A 118 -7.68 -11.18 -0.24
C TRP A 118 -7.97 -11.30 1.25
N PHE A 119 -6.93 -11.42 2.07
CA PHE A 119 -7.00 -11.32 3.53
C PHE A 119 -6.01 -10.26 3.99
N LYS A 120 -6.37 -9.52 5.04
CA LYS A 120 -5.48 -8.54 5.63
C LYS A 120 -4.44 -9.25 6.51
N VAL A 121 -3.16 -8.95 6.31
CA VAL A 121 -2.05 -9.54 7.09
C VAL A 121 -1.38 -8.55 8.01
N TYR A 122 -1.52 -7.25 7.75
CA TYR A 122 -0.92 -6.21 8.56
C TYR A 122 -1.68 -4.90 8.41
N GLN A 123 -1.58 -4.04 9.42
CA GLN A 123 -2.10 -2.67 9.34
C GLN A 123 -1.30 -1.73 10.23
N ILE A 124 -1.29 -0.45 9.86
CA ILE A 124 -0.88 0.66 10.73
C ILE A 124 -2.06 1.61 10.81
N SER A 125 -2.75 1.59 11.94
CA SER A 125 -3.94 2.42 12.20
C SER A 125 -3.56 3.78 12.77
N ALA A 126 -4.47 4.75 12.67
CA ALA A 126 -4.39 6.00 13.40
C ALA A 126 -4.45 5.76 14.92
N VAL A 127 -3.82 6.65 15.69
CA VAL A 127 -3.93 6.71 17.15
C VAL A 127 -4.77 7.93 17.50
N THR A 128 -5.81 7.73 18.32
CA THR A 128 -6.72 8.80 18.75
C THR A 128 -6.69 8.94 20.26
N ASN A 129 -6.88 10.17 20.76
CA ASN A 129 -6.97 10.47 22.19
C ASN A 129 -8.31 11.16 22.51
N GLY A 130 -9.42 10.47 22.30
CA GLY A 130 -10.75 10.95 22.72
C GLY A 130 -11.21 12.26 22.09
N GLY A 131 -10.61 12.68 20.96
CA GLY A 131 -10.93 13.92 20.25
C GLY A 131 -10.01 15.09 20.60
N GLU A 132 -9.01 14.86 21.46
CA GLU A 132 -7.95 15.84 21.74
C GLU A 132 -6.88 15.82 20.65
N SER A 133 -6.54 14.65 20.13
CA SER A 133 -5.57 14.47 19.06
C SER A 133 -5.83 13.22 18.22
N ILE A 134 -5.35 13.27 16.99
CA ILE A 134 -5.20 12.12 16.09
C ILE A 134 -3.78 12.15 15.51
N SER A 135 -3.10 11.01 15.49
CA SER A 135 -1.77 10.86 14.90
C SER A 135 -1.71 9.65 13.97
N TRP A 136 -0.72 9.67 13.08
CA TRP A 136 -0.60 8.74 11.96
C TRP A 136 0.76 8.06 12.02
N PRO A 137 0.88 6.89 12.66
CA PRO A 137 2.16 6.20 12.82
C PRO A 137 2.81 5.78 11.49
N ALA A 138 2.03 5.68 10.42
CA ALA A 138 2.54 5.41 9.08
C ALA A 138 3.22 6.63 8.44
N GLN A 139 2.95 7.84 8.94
CA GLN A 139 3.43 9.07 8.33
C GLN A 139 4.95 9.19 8.44
N ASN A 140 5.60 9.59 7.35
CA ASN A 140 7.05 9.70 7.15
C ASN A 140 7.81 8.36 7.19
N LEU A 141 7.12 7.22 7.21
CA LEU A 141 7.81 5.94 7.01
C LEU A 141 8.31 5.85 5.56
N PRO A 142 9.52 5.31 5.32
CA PRO A 142 10.04 5.11 3.97
C PRO A 142 9.33 3.95 3.24
N GLY A 143 8.56 3.15 3.96
CA GLY A 143 7.92 1.94 3.49
C GLY A 143 7.36 1.20 4.69
N VAL A 144 6.70 0.07 4.45
CA VAL A 144 6.15 -0.76 5.52
C VAL A 144 6.67 -2.18 5.40
N SER A 145 7.36 -2.61 6.45
CA SER A 145 7.78 -3.99 6.65
C SER A 145 6.91 -4.68 7.70
N PHE A 146 6.68 -5.96 7.52
CA PHE A 146 5.87 -6.80 8.40
C PHE A 146 6.39 -8.25 8.37
N PRO A 147 6.19 -9.03 9.45
CA PRO A 147 6.50 -10.45 9.43
C PRO A 147 5.47 -11.21 8.61
N LEU A 148 5.91 -12.11 7.73
CA LEU A 148 5.02 -13.10 7.12
C LEU A 148 4.49 -14.02 8.22
N PRO A 149 3.17 -14.26 8.31
CA PRO A 149 2.62 -15.16 9.32
C PRO A 149 3.20 -16.58 9.18
N THR A 150 3.58 -17.21 10.28
CA THR A 150 4.22 -18.53 10.29
C THR A 150 3.28 -19.65 9.85
N ALA A 151 1.98 -19.50 10.11
CA ALA A 151 0.97 -20.45 9.67
C ALA A 151 0.61 -20.31 8.18
N LEU A 152 1.15 -19.31 7.46
CA LEU A 152 0.79 -19.05 6.06
C LEU A 152 1.17 -20.25 5.17
N PRO A 153 0.24 -20.81 4.37
CA PRO A 153 0.57 -21.91 3.47
C PRO A 153 1.65 -21.52 2.47
N SER A 154 2.56 -22.45 2.17
CA SER A 154 3.51 -22.26 1.07
C SER A 154 2.78 -22.06 -0.26
N GLY A 155 3.37 -21.26 -1.15
CA GLY A 155 2.82 -20.97 -2.47
C GLY A 155 3.13 -19.54 -2.91
N GLN A 156 2.68 -19.19 -4.11
CA GLN A 156 2.87 -17.84 -4.63
C GLN A 156 1.72 -16.91 -4.21
N TYR A 157 2.06 -15.67 -3.86
CA TYR A 157 1.12 -14.68 -3.34
C TYR A 157 1.31 -13.32 -4.00
N LEU A 158 0.18 -12.63 -4.19
CA LEU A 158 0.18 -11.18 -4.31
C LEU A 158 0.26 -10.57 -2.91
N VAL A 159 1.08 -9.52 -2.75
CA VAL A 159 1.20 -8.70 -1.54
C VAL A 159 0.80 -7.28 -1.91
N ARG A 160 -0.39 -6.86 -1.49
CA ARG A 160 -0.93 -5.53 -1.78
C ARG A 160 -0.72 -4.61 -0.60
N ILE A 161 0.04 -3.54 -0.79
CA ILE A 161 0.03 -2.40 0.13
C ILE A 161 -1.04 -1.41 -0.30
N GLU A 162 -1.71 -0.79 0.67
CA GLU A 162 -2.39 0.48 0.44
C GLU A 162 -2.05 1.45 1.57
N ALA A 163 -1.66 2.66 1.20
CA ALA A 163 -1.68 3.80 2.11
C ALA A 163 -2.91 4.66 1.76
N ILE A 164 -3.80 4.83 2.73
CA ILE A 164 -5.05 5.58 2.59
C ILE A 164 -4.82 6.96 3.20
N ALA A 165 -4.62 7.96 2.35
CA ALA A 165 -4.45 9.35 2.73
C ALA A 165 -5.81 10.02 2.96
N LEU A 166 -5.93 10.70 4.11
CA LEU A 166 -7.21 11.18 4.64
C LEU A 166 -7.30 12.71 4.76
N HIS A 167 -6.29 13.44 4.30
CA HIS A 167 -6.19 14.90 4.43
C HIS A 167 -7.36 15.68 3.81
N VAL A 168 -8.04 15.11 2.82
CA VAL A 168 -9.22 15.69 2.14
C VAL A 168 -10.41 14.70 2.08
N ALA A 169 -10.47 13.75 3.00
CA ALA A 169 -11.44 12.66 3.00
C ALA A 169 -12.82 13.00 3.60
N GLN A 170 -13.11 14.28 3.88
CA GLN A 170 -14.40 14.72 4.43
C GLN A 170 -15.58 14.59 3.43
N SER A 171 -15.28 14.38 2.15
CA SER A 171 -16.25 14.16 1.08
C SER A 171 -16.09 12.78 0.48
N TYR A 172 -17.19 12.19 0.01
CA TYR A 172 -17.17 10.91 -0.70
C TYR A 172 -16.22 11.00 -1.91
N GLY A 173 -15.35 9.99 -2.08
CA GLY A 173 -14.30 10.00 -3.09
C GLY A 173 -13.12 10.94 -2.79
N GLY A 174 -13.07 11.55 -1.61
CA GLY A 174 -11.97 12.42 -1.18
C GLY A 174 -10.77 11.67 -0.61
N ALA A 175 -10.96 10.45 -0.08
CA ALA A 175 -9.86 9.60 0.35
C ALA A 175 -9.00 9.20 -0.87
N GLN A 176 -7.68 9.17 -0.65
CA GLN A 176 -6.70 8.90 -1.70
C GLN A 176 -5.94 7.63 -1.37
N PHE A 177 -5.96 6.66 -2.29
CA PHE A 177 -5.36 5.35 -2.12
C PHE A 177 -4.08 5.26 -2.97
N TYR A 178 -2.95 5.06 -2.30
CA TYR A 178 -1.65 4.78 -2.93
C TYR A 178 -1.36 3.30 -2.79
N ILE A 179 -1.35 2.59 -3.90
CA ILE A 179 -1.44 1.13 -3.96
C ILE A 179 -0.31 0.59 -4.83
N SER A 180 0.20 -0.59 -4.49
CA SER A 180 0.92 -1.45 -5.42
C SER A 180 0.79 -2.92 -5.00
N CYS A 181 1.11 -3.84 -5.92
CA CYS A 181 1.10 -5.28 -5.66
C CYS A 181 2.47 -5.89 -5.94
N GLY A 182 3.11 -6.40 -4.90
CA GLY A 182 4.30 -7.24 -4.97
C GLY A 182 3.97 -8.71 -5.22
N GLN A 183 4.95 -9.46 -5.74
CA GLN A 183 4.84 -10.89 -6.03
C GLN A 183 5.88 -11.66 -5.23
N VAL A 184 5.44 -12.59 -4.38
CA VAL A 184 6.32 -13.40 -3.52
C VAL A 184 6.00 -14.88 -3.63
N GLU A 185 7.00 -15.72 -3.45
CA GLU A 185 6.82 -17.16 -3.20
C GLU A 185 7.11 -17.44 -1.73
N VAL A 186 6.06 -17.77 -0.98
CA VAL A 186 6.16 -18.17 0.41
C VAL A 186 6.66 -19.60 0.48
N THR A 187 7.80 -19.79 1.15
CA THR A 187 8.41 -21.11 1.38
C THR A 187 8.36 -21.47 2.87
N ASN A 188 8.52 -22.75 3.20
CA ASN A 188 8.51 -23.24 4.60
C ASN A 188 7.27 -22.78 5.40
N GLY A 189 6.13 -22.66 4.73
CA GLY A 189 4.86 -22.24 5.30
C GLY A 189 4.16 -23.31 6.14
N GLY A 190 3.13 -22.87 6.86
CA GLY A 190 2.28 -23.71 7.70
C GLY A 190 1.02 -24.26 6.99
N SER A 191 0.00 -24.57 7.79
CA SER A 191 -1.29 -25.11 7.34
C SER A 191 -2.49 -24.26 7.77
N GLY A 192 -2.23 -22.99 8.10
CA GLY A 192 -3.25 -22.03 8.46
C GLY A 192 -4.23 -21.77 7.32
N THR A 193 -5.44 -21.33 7.67
CA THR A 193 -6.46 -20.91 6.71
C THR A 193 -6.66 -19.40 6.83
N PRO A 194 -6.10 -18.59 5.91
CA PRO A 194 -6.25 -17.14 5.96
C PRO A 194 -7.71 -16.70 5.85
N GLY A 195 -8.08 -15.69 6.64
CA GLY A 195 -9.41 -15.11 6.57
C GLY A 195 -9.68 -14.06 7.65
N PRO A 196 -10.81 -13.32 7.54
CA PRO A 196 -11.83 -13.46 6.50
C PRO A 196 -11.33 -12.98 5.12
N LEU A 197 -11.85 -13.60 4.06
CA LEU A 197 -11.53 -13.26 2.67
C LEU A 197 -12.47 -12.19 2.13
N VAL A 198 -11.95 -11.30 1.29
CA VAL A 198 -12.69 -10.21 0.63
C VAL A 198 -12.23 -10.04 -0.83
N ALA A 199 -13.08 -9.47 -1.66
CA ALA A 199 -12.74 -9.02 -3.01
C ALA A 199 -12.21 -7.58 -3.02
N ILE A 200 -11.30 -7.29 -3.95
CA ILE A 200 -10.86 -5.92 -4.24
C ILE A 200 -10.99 -5.71 -5.77
N PRO A 201 -11.77 -4.75 -6.28
CA PRO A 201 -12.73 -3.92 -5.54
C PRO A 201 -13.85 -4.75 -4.91
N GLY A 202 -14.57 -4.16 -3.94
CA GLY A 202 -15.66 -4.81 -3.19
C GLY A 202 -15.50 -4.72 -1.66
N VAL A 203 -14.26 -4.67 -1.17
CA VAL A 203 -13.94 -4.50 0.26
C VAL A 203 -14.40 -3.15 0.82
N TYR A 204 -14.50 -2.12 -0.03
CA TYR A 204 -14.88 -0.76 0.34
C TYR A 204 -16.08 -0.27 -0.46
N THR A 205 -16.92 0.50 0.22
CA THR A 205 -18.05 1.24 -0.34
C THR A 205 -17.75 2.73 -0.50
N GLY A 206 -16.72 3.24 0.19
CA GLY A 206 -16.37 4.66 0.24
C GLY A 206 -17.11 5.42 1.34
N TYR A 207 -18.02 4.76 2.05
CA TYR A 207 -18.78 5.32 3.17
C TYR A 207 -18.30 4.82 4.54
N GLU A 208 -17.25 3.99 4.57
CA GLU A 208 -16.68 3.51 5.82
C GLU A 208 -16.27 4.70 6.71
N PRO A 209 -16.49 4.64 8.03
CA PRO A 209 -16.14 5.74 8.94
C PRO A 209 -14.64 6.04 8.99
N GLY A 210 -13.78 5.14 8.50
CA GLY A 210 -12.34 5.36 8.33
C GLY A 210 -11.92 5.89 6.96
N ILE A 211 -12.83 5.94 5.99
CA ILE A 211 -12.61 6.39 4.60
C ILE A 211 -13.33 7.72 4.34
N LEU A 212 -14.62 7.85 4.72
CA LEU A 212 -15.35 9.12 4.68
C LEU A 212 -15.28 9.79 6.05
N ILE A 213 -14.27 10.64 6.24
CA ILE A 213 -13.94 11.20 7.55
C ILE A 213 -13.31 12.58 7.43
N ASN A 214 -13.73 13.52 8.29
CA ASN A 214 -13.02 14.76 8.50
C ASN A 214 -12.02 14.59 9.65
N ILE A 215 -10.73 14.60 9.34
CA ILE A 215 -9.66 14.42 10.33
C ILE A 215 -9.21 15.72 11.01
N ASN A 216 -9.73 16.88 10.56
CA ASN A 216 -9.24 18.19 10.95
C ASN A 216 -10.04 18.81 12.11
N TYR A 217 -11.36 18.97 11.93
CA TYR A 217 -12.22 19.55 12.96
C TYR A 217 -13.71 19.20 12.79
N PRO A 218 -14.41 18.75 13.84
CA PRO A 218 -13.85 18.35 15.14
C PRO A 218 -12.90 17.14 14.99
N ILE A 219 -11.86 17.06 15.82
CA ILE A 219 -10.91 15.95 15.76
C ILE A 219 -11.65 14.66 16.14
N PRO A 220 -11.52 13.57 15.35
CA PRO A 220 -12.20 12.31 15.65
C PRO A 220 -11.83 11.74 17.01
N ALA A 221 -12.83 11.34 17.79
CA ALA A 221 -12.62 10.71 19.10
C ALA A 221 -12.09 9.28 19.01
N ASN A 222 -12.47 8.59 17.93
CA ASN A 222 -12.06 7.23 17.61
C ASN A 222 -11.78 7.15 16.11
N TYR A 223 -10.93 6.21 15.71
CA TYR A 223 -10.71 5.88 14.31
C TYR A 223 -11.03 4.40 14.07
N THR A 224 -11.77 4.10 13.01
CA THR A 224 -12.10 2.72 12.62
C THR A 224 -11.30 2.37 11.37
N GLN A 225 -10.36 1.42 11.50
CA GLN A 225 -9.59 0.95 10.35
C GLN A 225 -10.53 0.29 9.32
N PRO A 226 -10.49 0.70 8.04
CA PRO A 226 -11.33 0.07 7.01
C PRO A 226 -10.83 -1.34 6.64
N GLY A 227 -11.77 -2.17 6.17
CA GLY A 227 -11.52 -3.54 5.69
C GLY A 227 -11.63 -4.60 6.78
N PRO A 228 -11.38 -5.88 6.46
CA PRO A 228 -11.49 -6.98 7.41
C PRO A 228 -10.48 -6.87 8.57
N PRO A 229 -10.68 -7.61 9.67
CA PRO A 229 -9.64 -7.80 10.69
C PRO A 229 -8.35 -8.39 10.11
N VAL A 230 -7.22 -8.14 10.79
CA VAL A 230 -5.95 -8.78 10.47
C VAL A 230 -6.04 -10.28 10.77
N TRP A 231 -5.69 -11.12 9.80
CA TRP A 231 -5.41 -12.53 10.02
C TRP A 231 -4.03 -12.67 10.68
N THR A 232 -3.99 -13.14 11.91
CA THR A 232 -2.75 -13.19 12.71
C THR A 232 -1.83 -14.33 12.30
N GLY A 233 -2.38 -15.48 11.89
CA GLY A 233 -1.62 -16.60 11.30
C GLY A 233 -0.42 -17.07 12.14
N GLU A 234 -0.54 -17.03 13.47
CA GLU A 234 0.42 -17.60 14.42
C GLU A 234 0.14 -19.09 14.65
#